data_AF-A0A938CD09-F1
#
_entry.id   AF-A0A938CD09-F1
#
_cell.length_a   1.000
_cell.length_b   1.000
_cell.length_c   1.000
_cell.angle_alpha   90.00
_cell.angle_beta   90.00
_cell.angle_gamma   90.00
#
_symmetry.space_group_name_H-M   'P 1'
#
loop_
_entity.id
_entity.type
_entity.pdbx_description
1 polymer ?
#
loop_
_entity_poly.entity_id
_entity_poly.type
_entity_poly.pdbx_seq_one_letter_code
_entity_poly.pdbx_strand_id
1 'polypeptide(L)'
;MTLTDVRNILTGPDDSATQYFRDKMSNPLAKGMTPIVDDALADAGAIKAYDRVMGAYKSVPLVPDVEANLTTYVLEKAIDGIFLYLGREEAAIRQNPVKRTTDIMKKVFGAL
;
A
#
# COMPACT_ATOMS: atom_id res chain seq x y z
N MET A 1 1.48 17.40 -9.28
CA MET A 1 0.42 17.89 -8.39
C MET A 1 -0.11 19.20 -8.92
N THR A 2 -1.44 19.32 -9.05
CA THR A 2 -2.13 20.52 -9.52
C THR A 2 -2.80 21.27 -8.35
N LEU A 3 -3.23 22.51 -8.57
CA LEU A 3 -4.01 23.25 -7.56
C LEU A 3 -5.35 22.55 -7.26
N THR A 4 -5.95 21.92 -8.27
CA THR A 4 -7.16 21.10 -8.12
C THR A 4 -6.89 19.90 -7.22
N ASP A 5 -5.76 19.22 -7.37
CA ASP A 5 -5.35 18.12 -6.49
C ASP A 5 -5.28 18.61 -5.03
N VAL A 6 -4.63 19.76 -4.79
CA VAL A 6 -4.49 20.33 -3.45
C VAL A 6 -5.86 20.67 -2.84
N ARG A 7 -6.76 21.27 -3.63
CA ARG A 7 -8.12 21.58 -3.16
C ARG A 7 -8.87 20.32 -2.79
N ASN A 8 -8.83 19.30 -3.65
CA ASN A 8 -9.50 18.02 -3.41
C ASN A 8 -8.93 17.31 -2.18
N ILE A 9 -7.63 17.36 -1.97
CA ILE A 9 -6.99 16.83 -0.76
C ILE A 9 -7.50 17.58 0.48
N LEU A 10 -7.56 18.91 0.45
CA LEU A 10 -7.91 19.72 1.61
C LEU A 10 -9.39 19.61 1.99
N THR A 11 -10.30 19.56 1.01
CA THR A 11 -11.76 19.61 1.25
C THR A 11 -12.45 18.26 1.12
N GLY A 12 -11.74 17.22 0.68
CA GLY A 12 -12.29 15.88 0.55
C GLY A 12 -12.34 15.10 1.88
N PRO A 13 -12.74 13.82 1.82
CA PRO A 13 -12.79 12.91 2.96
C PRO A 13 -11.48 12.81 3.76
N ASP A 14 -11.57 12.18 4.94
CA ASP A 14 -10.47 12.10 5.91
C ASP A 14 -9.20 11.38 5.44
N ASP A 15 -9.26 10.69 4.30
CA ASP A 15 -8.16 9.95 3.68
C ASP A 15 -7.79 10.49 2.28
N SER A 16 -8.22 11.71 1.93
CA SER A 16 -8.02 12.26 0.57
C SER A 16 -6.55 12.34 0.14
N ALA A 17 -5.63 12.69 1.05
CA ALA A 17 -4.20 12.71 0.73
C ALA A 17 -3.68 11.28 0.50
N THR A 18 -4.14 10.33 1.30
CA THR A 18 -3.83 8.91 1.17
C THR A 18 -4.31 8.36 -0.17
N GLN A 19 -5.54 8.69 -0.59
CA GLN A 19 -6.05 8.27 -1.89
C GLN A 19 -5.25 8.88 -3.04
N TYR A 20 -4.88 10.16 -2.94
CA TYR A 20 -4.02 10.81 -3.93
C TYR A 20 -2.67 10.10 -4.06
N PHE A 21 -2.01 9.80 -2.93
CA PHE A 21 -0.74 9.09 -2.94
C PHE A 21 -0.89 7.65 -3.41
N ARG A 22 -2.00 6.97 -3.09
CA ARG A 22 -2.29 5.63 -3.60
C ARG A 22 -2.31 5.64 -5.13
N ASP A 23 -3.02 6.58 -5.75
CA ASP A 23 -3.07 6.71 -7.21
C ASP A 23 -1.69 7.02 -7.81
N LYS A 24 -0.94 7.97 -7.24
CA LYS A 24 0.33 8.43 -7.81
C LYS A 24 1.54 7.55 -7.50
N MET A 25 1.51 6.85 -6.37
CA MET A 25 2.70 6.21 -5.81
C MET A 25 2.63 4.68 -5.80
N SER A 26 1.48 4.04 -6.02
CA SER A 26 1.42 2.56 -5.97
C SER A 26 2.40 1.90 -6.94
N ASN A 27 2.48 2.36 -8.19
CA ASN A 27 3.40 1.81 -9.18
C ASN A 27 4.89 2.03 -8.85
N PRO A 28 5.36 3.26 -8.58
CA PRO A 28 6.77 3.45 -8.20
C PRO A 28 7.12 2.78 -6.88
N LEU A 29 6.18 2.71 -5.93
CA LEU A 29 6.37 1.99 -4.67
C LEU A 29 6.49 0.48 -4.91
N ALA A 30 5.61 -0.10 -5.74
CA ALA A 30 5.71 -1.50 -6.14
C ALA A 30 7.09 -1.81 -6.72
N LYS A 31 7.54 -1.01 -7.68
CA LYS A 31 8.86 -1.18 -8.30
C LYS A 31 10.01 -1.09 -7.30
N GLY A 32 9.95 -0.17 -6.34
CA GLY A 32 10.97 -0.03 -5.29
C GLY A 32 10.93 -1.14 -4.25
N MET A 33 9.75 -1.70 -3.97
CA MET A 33 9.55 -2.71 -2.94
C MET A 33 9.71 -4.14 -3.45
N THR A 34 9.58 -4.40 -4.75
CA THR A 34 9.77 -5.74 -5.33
C THR A 34 11.04 -6.45 -4.82
N PRO A 35 12.26 -5.88 -4.93
CA PRO A 35 13.46 -6.58 -4.46
C PRO A 35 13.43 -6.86 -2.96
N ILE A 36 12.86 -5.96 -2.16
CA ILE A 36 12.74 -6.12 -0.69
C ILE A 36 11.78 -7.27 -0.35
N VAL A 37 10.66 -7.35 -1.07
CA VAL A 37 9.67 -8.42 -0.88
C VAL A 37 10.22 -9.76 -1.34
N ASP A 38 10.94 -9.80 -2.47
CA ASP A 38 11.58 -11.01 -2.96
C ASP A 38 12.60 -11.57 -1.95
N ASP A 39 13.49 -10.70 -1.45
CA ASP A 39 14.47 -11.09 -0.43
C ASP A 39 13.79 -11.59 0.85
N ALA A 40 12.77 -10.87 1.34
CA ALA A 40 12.03 -11.26 2.54
C ALA A 40 11.30 -12.62 2.37
N LEU A 41 10.72 -12.88 1.20
CA LEU A 41 10.07 -14.15 0.90
C LEU A 41 11.07 -15.29 0.75
N ALA A 42 12.24 -15.03 0.17
CA ALA A 42 13.32 -15.98 0.05
C ALA A 42 13.87 -16.37 1.44
N ASP A 43 14.14 -15.38 2.29
CA ASP A 43 14.65 -15.56 3.65
C ASP A 43 13.65 -16.31 4.54
N ALA A 44 12.36 -16.00 4.41
CA ALA A 44 11.31 -16.72 5.11
C ALA A 44 11.09 -18.16 4.57
N GLY A 45 11.73 -18.53 3.46
CA GLY A 45 11.53 -19.81 2.79
C GLY A 45 10.15 -19.95 2.12
N ALA A 46 9.40 -18.86 2.00
CA ALA A 46 8.03 -18.84 1.49
C ALA A 46 7.97 -19.25 0.01
N ILE A 47 8.94 -18.81 -0.80
CA ILE A 47 9.05 -19.19 -2.23
C ILE A 47 9.17 -20.72 -2.35
N LYS A 48 10.10 -21.33 -1.61
CA LYS A 48 10.33 -22.79 -1.65
C LYS A 48 9.12 -23.58 -1.17
N ALA A 49 8.44 -23.11 -0.12
CA ALA A 49 7.24 -23.74 0.39
C ALA A 49 6.10 -23.70 -0.64
N TYR A 50 5.91 -22.54 -1.28
CA TYR A 50 4.92 -22.34 -2.31
C TYR A 50 5.18 -23.19 -3.56
N ASP A 51 6.41 -23.22 -4.06
CA ASP A 51 6.80 -24.03 -5.22
C ASP A 51 6.55 -25.52 -4.99
N ARG A 52 6.79 -26.02 -3.77
CA ARG A 52 6.50 -27.41 -3.41
C ARG A 52 5.01 -27.72 -3.51
N VAL A 53 4.16 -26.83 -2.98
CA VAL A 53 2.71 -26.99 -3.02
C VAL A 53 2.20 -26.91 -4.45
N MET A 54 2.66 -25.94 -5.22
CA MET A 54 2.25 -25.77 -6.62
C MET A 54 2.75 -26.90 -7.52
N GLY A 55 3.94 -27.44 -7.26
CA GLY A 55 4.45 -28.63 -7.94
C GLY A 55 3.56 -29.86 -7.70
N ALA A 56 3.15 -30.09 -6.46
CA ALA A 56 2.21 -31.16 -6.12
C ALA A 56 0.83 -30.91 -6.76
N TYR A 57 0.32 -29.68 -6.71
CA TYR A 57 -0.95 -29.31 -7.35
C TYR A 57 -0.94 -29.61 -8.85
N LYS A 58 0.09 -29.15 -9.58
CA LYS A 58 0.24 -29.38 -11.03
C LYS A 58 0.43 -30.84 -11.41
N SER A 59 0.82 -31.70 -10.47
CA SER A 59 0.97 -33.15 -10.71
C SER A 59 -0.36 -33.92 -10.73
N VAL A 60 -1.45 -33.30 -10.26
CA VAL A 60 -2.78 -33.91 -10.27
C VAL A 60 -3.44 -33.69 -11.65
N PRO A 61 -3.87 -34.74 -12.36
CA PRO A 61 -4.54 -34.58 -13.65
C PRO A 61 -5.90 -33.89 -13.48
N LEU A 62 -6.30 -33.10 -14.48
CA LEU A 62 -7.57 -32.35 -14.56
C LEU A 62 -7.71 -31.17 -13.58
N VAL A 63 -6.62 -30.71 -12.93
CA VAL A 63 -6.67 -29.47 -12.15
C VAL A 63 -6.62 -28.23 -13.07
N PRO A 64 -7.36 -27.15 -12.74
CA PRO A 64 -7.22 -25.87 -13.43
C PRO A 64 -5.81 -25.33 -13.32
N ASP A 65 -5.30 -24.71 -14.38
CA ASP A 65 -4.03 -23.98 -14.32
C ASP A 65 -4.22 -22.72 -13.46
N VAL A 66 -3.39 -22.61 -12.43
CA VAL A 66 -3.41 -21.48 -11.49
C VAL A 66 -2.04 -20.82 -11.55
N GLU A 67 -1.95 -19.75 -12.32
CA GLU A 67 -0.81 -18.83 -12.29
C GLU A 67 -0.95 -17.89 -11.09
N ALA A 68 -0.58 -18.38 -9.92
CA ALA A 68 -0.46 -17.51 -8.75
C ALA A 68 1.02 -17.14 -8.53
N ASN A 69 1.31 -15.84 -8.57
CA ASN A 69 2.62 -15.28 -8.26
C ASN A 69 2.63 -14.80 -6.81
N LEU A 70 3.34 -15.55 -5.95
CA LEU A 70 3.43 -15.23 -4.52
C LEU A 70 4.03 -13.84 -4.27
N THR A 71 5.10 -13.48 -4.99
CA THR A 71 5.74 -12.17 -4.87
C THR A 71 4.74 -11.06 -5.17
N THR A 72 4.04 -11.12 -6.32
CA THR A 72 3.08 -10.09 -6.71
C THR A 72 1.98 -9.96 -5.67
N TYR A 73 1.43 -11.07 -5.19
CA TYR A 73 0.38 -11.06 -4.19
C TYR A 73 0.83 -10.40 -2.87
N VAL A 74 2.01 -10.77 -2.37
CA VAL A 74 2.56 -10.22 -1.13
C VAL A 74 2.91 -8.74 -1.30
N LEU A 75 3.44 -8.35 -2.47
CA LEU A 75 3.74 -6.96 -2.80
C LEU A 75 2.48 -6.09 -2.79
N GLU A 76 1.39 -6.54 -3.42
CA GLU A 76 0.10 -5.85 -3.40
C GLU A 76 -0.41 -5.69 -1.95
N LYS A 77 -0.34 -6.76 -1.14
CA LYS A 77 -0.74 -6.70 0.27
C LYS A 77 0.13 -5.77 1.11
N ALA A 78 1.42 -5.70 0.84
CA ALA A 78 2.33 -4.78 1.51
C ALA A 78 1.97 -3.32 1.20
N ILE A 79 1.72 -3.00 -0.07
CA ILE A 79 1.30 -1.66 -0.52
C ILE A 79 -0.06 -1.30 0.09
N ASP A 80 -1.02 -2.23 0.07
CA ASP A 80 -2.32 -2.02 0.72
C ASP A 80 -2.17 -1.72 2.21
N GLY A 81 -1.29 -2.44 2.90
CA GLY A 81 -0.96 -2.21 4.29
C GLY A 81 -0.41 -0.81 4.54
N ILE A 82 0.54 -0.36 3.72
CA ILE A 82 1.12 0.99 3.84
C ILE A 82 0.03 2.05 3.76
N PHE A 83 -0.82 1.99 2.74
CA PHE A 83 -1.87 2.99 2.56
C PHE A 83 -3.01 2.87 3.59
N LEU A 84 -3.27 1.67 4.12
CA LEU A 84 -4.19 1.49 5.24
C LEU A 84 -3.70 2.25 6.49
N TYR A 85 -2.43 2.10 6.85
CA TYR A 85 -1.86 2.81 8.00
C TYR A 85 -1.74 4.32 7.76
N LEU A 86 -1.37 4.72 6.53
CA LEU A 86 -1.31 6.14 6.16
C LEU A 86 -2.68 6.81 6.29
N GLY A 87 -3.74 6.19 5.77
CA GLY A 87 -5.11 6.72 5.87
C GLY A 87 -5.60 6.83 7.31
N ARG A 88 -5.24 5.85 8.16
CA ARG A 88 -5.57 5.92 9.59
C ARG A 88 -4.88 7.10 10.28
N GLU A 89 -3.61 7.36 9.99
CA GLU A 89 -2.90 8.48 10.60
C GLU A 89 -3.38 9.83 10.04
N GLU A 90 -3.66 9.91 8.74
CA GLU A 90 -4.27 11.11 8.12
C GLU A 90 -5.60 11.46 8.79
N ALA A 91 -6.51 10.49 8.91
CA ALA A 91 -7.79 10.68 9.57
C ALA A 91 -7.62 11.17 11.02
N ALA A 92 -6.67 10.58 11.75
CA ALA A 92 -6.38 11.00 13.12
C ALA A 92 -5.85 12.45 13.21
N ILE A 93 -5.01 12.88 12.26
CA ILE A 93 -4.51 14.27 12.19
C ILE A 93 -5.63 15.26 11.86
N ARG A 94 -6.55 14.88 10.96
CA ARG A 94 -7.68 15.72 10.57
C ARG A 94 -8.66 15.91 11.72
N GLN A 95 -9.01 14.82 12.41
CA GLN A 95 -10.00 14.82 13.49
C GLN A 95 -9.46 15.43 14.79
N ASN A 96 -8.15 15.36 15.05
CA ASN A 96 -7.56 15.86 16.29
C ASN A 96 -6.57 17.01 16.03
N PRO A 97 -6.95 18.28 16.30
CA PRO A 97 -6.06 19.43 16.18
C PRO A 97 -4.76 19.31 17.00
N VAL A 98 -4.75 18.58 18.11
CA VAL A 98 -3.55 18.35 18.94
C VAL A 98 -2.51 17.49 18.20
N LYS A 99 -2.95 16.62 17.28
CA LYS A 99 -2.06 15.85 16.41
C LYS A 99 -1.42 16.69 15.30
N ARG A 100 -1.89 17.93 15.07
CA ARG A 100 -1.30 18.90 14.13
C ARG A 100 -0.10 19.59 14.79
N THR A 101 0.93 18.81 15.12
CA THR A 101 2.05 19.26 15.94
C THR A 101 2.99 20.21 15.19
N THR A 102 3.07 20.08 13.87
CA THR A 102 3.96 20.88 13.01
C THR A 102 3.30 22.19 12.56
N ASP A 103 4.11 23.23 12.36
CA ASP A 103 3.62 24.55 11.93
C ASP A 103 2.97 24.51 10.54
N ILE A 104 3.48 23.63 9.66
CA ILE A 104 2.88 23.41 8.34
C ILE A 104 1.48 22.81 8.47
N MET A 105 1.27 21.82 9.35
CA MET A 105 -0.05 21.23 9.57
C MET A 105 -1.03 22.23 10.20
N LYS A 106 -0.58 23.02 11.18
CA LYS A 106 -1.41 24.08 11.77
C LYS A 106 -1.82 25.11 10.73
N LYS A 107 -0.90 25.52 9.84
CA LYS A 107 -1.20 26.49 8.78
C LYS A 107 -2.15 25.94 7.71
N VAL A 108 -1.96 24.68 7.30
CA VAL A 108 -2.77 24.04 6.26
C VAL A 108 -4.17 23.72 6.77
N PHE A 109 -4.28 23.16 7.98
CA PHE A 109 -5.56 22.69 8.53
C PHE A 109 -6.22 23.67 9.52
N GLY A 110 -5.54 24.73 9.96
CA GLY A 110 -6.10 25.72 10.91
C GLY A 110 -7.03 26.75 10.28
N ALA A 111 -7.16 26.76 8.94
CA ALA A 111 -8.13 27.57 8.21
C ALA A 111 -9.44 26.83 7.87
N LEU A 112 -9.53 25.54 8.22
CA LEU A 112 -10.73 24.69 8.17
C LEU A 112 -11.44 24.75 9.52
#